data_AF-A0A6B3NZ24-F1
#
_entry.id   AF-A0A6B3NZ24-F1
#
_cell.length_a   1.000
_cell.length_b   1.000
_cell.length_c   1.000
_cell.angle_alpha   90.00
_cell.angle_beta   90.00
_cell.angle_gamma   90.00
#
_symmetry.space_group_name_H-M   'P 1'
#
loop_
_entity.id
_entity.type
_entity.pdbx_description
1 polymer ?
#
loop_
_entity_poly.entity_id
_entity_poly.type
_entity_poly.pdbx_seq_one_letter_code
_entity_poly.pdbx_strand_id
1 'polypeptide(L)'
;MWLHPIIDFSIPPEAVFFRLPAWQLLESSKDQLLATTKLEKLPSIVIIASAYRDGQLGLSEYDITVDIYDEQNFPLPPAISYWRSQKLRNVLIGGEIHAYMIHHFLNQRLVIPIPDLWLIVVAIFLGKGTVLILENNSPLRQQKNILFLLFLLLLLNIIYGLASLQIYITGAILLPFFFPSLTFWVRIFFYLIKSK
;
A
#
# COMPACT_ATOMS: atom_id res chain seq x y z
N MET A 1 10.08 -5.00 -14.60
CA MET A 1 8.77 -5.68 -14.80
C MET A 1 7.69 -4.77 -14.20
N TRP A 2 6.75 -4.29 -15.01
CA TRP A 2 5.68 -3.34 -14.61
C TRP A 2 4.31 -4.04 -14.59
N LEU A 3 3.33 -3.48 -13.88
CA LEU A 3 1.96 -4.02 -13.78
C LEU A 3 1.86 -5.42 -13.14
N HIS A 4 2.87 -5.83 -12.39
CA HIS A 4 2.77 -7.05 -11.59
C HIS A 4 1.99 -6.78 -10.31
N PRO A 5 1.06 -7.67 -9.93
CA PRO A 5 0.36 -7.54 -8.67
C PRO A 5 1.33 -7.45 -7.48
N ILE A 6 1.01 -6.57 -6.55
CA ILE A 6 1.73 -6.42 -5.28
C ILE A 6 0.89 -6.98 -4.13
N ILE A 7 1.57 -7.35 -3.05
CA ILE A 7 0.92 -7.76 -1.81
C ILE A 7 0.50 -6.50 -1.06
N ASP A 8 -0.78 -6.36 -0.77
CA ASP A 8 -1.27 -5.22 0.01
C ASP A 8 -1.34 -5.54 1.50
N PHE A 9 -0.41 -4.94 2.25
CA PHE A 9 -0.33 -5.05 3.70
C PHE A 9 -1.19 -4.01 4.44
N SER A 10 -2.00 -3.22 3.75
CA SER A 10 -2.96 -2.30 4.40
C SER A 10 -4.09 -3.05 5.10
N ILE A 11 -4.32 -4.32 4.80
CA ILE A 11 -5.29 -5.16 5.51
C ILE A 11 -4.64 -5.73 6.78
N PRO A 12 -5.27 -5.58 7.96
CA PRO A 12 -4.72 -6.11 9.21
C PRO A 12 -4.59 -7.65 9.16
N PRO A 13 -3.51 -8.23 9.72
CA PRO A 13 -3.26 -9.67 9.70
C PRO A 13 -4.44 -10.52 10.21
N GLU A 14 -5.14 -10.04 11.23
CA GLU A 14 -6.27 -10.72 11.87
C GLU A 14 -7.49 -10.87 10.95
N ALA A 15 -7.58 -10.06 9.89
CA ALA A 15 -8.60 -10.18 8.85
C ALA A 15 -8.18 -11.13 7.71
N VAL A 16 -6.88 -11.45 7.62
CA VAL A 16 -6.31 -12.24 6.51
C VAL A 16 -6.09 -13.69 6.90
N PHE A 17 -5.54 -13.94 8.09
CA PHE A 17 -5.22 -15.28 8.54
C PHE A 17 -5.32 -15.41 10.06
N PHE A 18 -5.50 -16.66 10.49
CA PHE A 18 -5.35 -17.07 11.87
C PHE A 18 -4.11 -17.95 12.00
N ARG A 19 -3.30 -17.73 13.04
CA ARG A 19 -2.13 -18.57 13.31
C ARG A 19 -2.50 -19.64 14.32
N LEU A 20 -2.21 -20.88 13.97
CA LEU A 20 -2.41 -22.02 14.83
C LEU A 20 -1.09 -22.79 14.96
N PRO A 21 -0.55 -22.99 16.18
CA PRO A 21 0.58 -23.87 16.38
C PRO A 21 0.28 -25.29 15.87
N ALA A 22 1.27 -25.93 15.27
CA ALA A 22 1.09 -27.27 14.69
C ALA A 22 0.63 -28.30 15.73
N TRP A 23 1.20 -28.27 16.95
CA TRP A 23 0.77 -29.15 18.04
C TRP A 23 -0.71 -28.96 18.38
N GLN A 24 -1.19 -27.71 18.40
CA GLN A 24 -2.58 -27.42 18.70
C GLN A 24 -3.50 -27.93 17.59
N LEU A 25 -3.09 -27.83 16.32
CA LEU A 25 -3.84 -28.42 15.21
C LEU A 25 -3.93 -29.95 15.30
N LEU A 26 -2.86 -30.61 15.77
CA LEU A 26 -2.77 -32.07 15.85
C LEU A 26 -3.49 -32.64 17.08
N GLU A 27 -3.45 -31.94 18.20
CA GLU A 27 -3.97 -32.42 19.49
C GLU A 27 -5.39 -31.95 19.81
N SER A 28 -5.86 -30.85 19.19
CA SER A 28 -7.20 -30.33 19.47
C SER A 28 -8.27 -31.20 18.81
N SER A 29 -9.36 -31.43 19.53
CA SER A 29 -10.55 -32.01 18.92
C SER A 29 -11.16 -31.04 17.90
N LYS A 30 -11.97 -31.57 16.96
CA LYS A 30 -12.66 -30.76 15.96
C LYS A 30 -13.45 -29.62 16.63
N ASP A 31 -14.20 -29.91 17.69
CA ASP A 31 -15.03 -28.92 18.37
C ASP A 31 -14.19 -27.83 19.06
N GLN A 32 -13.01 -28.19 19.58
CA GLN A 32 -12.07 -27.21 20.15
C GLN A 32 -11.47 -26.31 19.08
N LEU A 33 -11.16 -26.84 17.91
CA LEU A 33 -10.70 -26.05 16.76
C LEU A 33 -11.80 -25.10 16.29
N LEU A 34 -13.03 -25.57 16.15
CA LEU A 34 -14.16 -24.73 15.73
C LEU A 34 -14.50 -23.64 16.75
N ALA A 35 -14.28 -23.88 18.06
CA ALA A 35 -14.46 -22.85 19.08
C ALA A 35 -13.32 -21.80 19.09
N THR A 36 -12.09 -22.20 18.77
CA THR A 36 -10.90 -21.32 18.80
C THR A 36 -10.63 -20.62 17.48
N THR A 37 -11.20 -21.11 16.38
CA THR A 37 -11.00 -20.58 15.04
C THR A 37 -12.36 -20.31 14.39
N LYS A 38 -12.46 -19.28 13.56
CA LYS A 38 -13.69 -19.02 12.76
C LYS A 38 -13.84 -20.01 11.59
N LEU A 39 -13.34 -21.24 11.70
CA LEU A 39 -13.31 -22.26 10.65
C LEU A 39 -14.71 -22.83 10.31
N GLU A 40 -15.75 -22.53 11.10
CA GLU A 40 -17.07 -23.16 10.99
C GLU A 40 -17.85 -22.93 9.68
N LYS A 41 -17.46 -21.99 8.81
CA LYS A 41 -18.39 -21.52 7.77
C LYS A 41 -17.92 -21.53 6.31
N LEU A 42 -16.68 -21.90 5.98
CA LEU A 42 -16.19 -21.88 4.59
C LEU A 42 -15.08 -22.92 4.33
N PRO A 43 -14.85 -23.33 3.06
CA PRO A 43 -13.63 -24.06 2.71
C PRO A 43 -12.42 -23.24 3.19
N SER A 44 -11.64 -23.85 4.09
CA SER A 44 -10.54 -23.18 4.78
C SER A 44 -9.22 -23.66 4.20
N ILE A 45 -8.32 -22.73 3.89
CA ILE A 45 -6.98 -23.04 3.40
C ILE A 45 -6.03 -23.14 4.58
N VAL A 46 -5.42 -24.31 4.75
CA VAL A 46 -4.39 -24.54 5.75
C VAL A 46 -3.03 -24.40 5.09
N ILE A 47 -2.23 -23.45 5.57
CA ILE A 47 -0.84 -23.26 5.14
C ILE A 47 0.07 -23.76 6.26
N ILE A 48 0.85 -24.78 5.97
CA ILE A 48 1.86 -25.30 6.90
C ILE A 48 3.17 -24.59 6.58
N ALA A 49 3.64 -23.78 7.53
CA ALA A 49 4.91 -23.06 7.41
C ALA A 49 5.76 -23.31 8.65
N SER A 50 7.04 -23.64 8.43
CA SER A 50 8.01 -23.71 9.51
C SER A 50 8.48 -22.30 9.86
N ALA A 51 8.44 -21.94 11.14
CA ALA A 51 9.20 -20.83 11.67
C ALA A 51 10.45 -21.43 12.32
N TYR A 52 11.51 -21.66 11.54
CA TYR A 52 12.78 -22.05 12.15
C TYR A 52 13.29 -20.83 12.94
N ARG A 53 13.22 -20.93 14.28
CA ARG A 53 14.13 -20.16 15.13
C ARG A 53 15.44 -20.93 15.06
N ASP A 54 16.35 -20.52 14.19
CA ASP A 54 17.72 -21.00 14.33
C ASP A 54 18.22 -20.55 15.71
N GLY A 55 18.38 -21.55 16.60
CA GLY A 55 19.07 -21.44 17.87
C GLY A 55 18.53 -20.43 18.88
N GLN A 56 17.40 -20.70 19.54
CA GLN A 56 17.24 -20.51 20.99
C GLN A 56 15.87 -20.99 21.46
N LEU A 57 15.87 -22.18 22.08
CA LEU A 57 14.92 -22.56 23.11
C LEU A 57 15.09 -21.59 24.28
N GLY A 58 14.02 -20.94 24.71
CA GLY A 58 13.99 -20.19 25.98
C GLY A 58 13.74 -18.70 25.84
N LEU A 59 12.60 -18.29 26.40
CA LEU A 59 12.45 -17.16 27.33
C LEU A 59 13.32 -15.92 27.05
N SER A 60 12.73 -14.89 26.44
CA SER A 60 12.91 -13.50 26.89
C SER A 60 12.02 -12.57 26.05
N GLU A 61 11.17 -11.83 26.73
CA GLU A 61 10.36 -10.70 26.28
C GLU A 61 11.20 -9.44 25.98
N TYR A 62 12.52 -9.58 25.91
CA TYR A 62 13.46 -8.48 25.78
C TYR A 62 14.48 -8.78 24.70
N ASP A 63 14.49 -7.89 23.70
CA ASP A 63 15.50 -7.73 22.66
C ASP A 63 15.59 -8.85 21.60
N ILE A 64 14.62 -8.86 20.67
CA ILE A 64 14.62 -9.76 19.52
C ILE A 64 15.30 -9.06 18.34
N THR A 65 16.63 -9.15 18.29
CA THR A 65 17.36 -9.11 17.01
C THR A 65 17.20 -10.48 16.36
N VAL A 66 16.13 -10.66 15.59
CA VAL A 66 16.08 -11.79 14.66
C VAL A 66 17.21 -11.57 13.67
N ASP A 67 18.09 -12.55 13.51
CA ASP A 67 19.01 -12.58 12.39
C ASP A 67 18.18 -12.46 11.11
N ILE A 68 18.25 -11.27 10.50
CA ILE A 68 17.52 -10.86 9.29
C ILE A 68 18.05 -11.65 8.06
N TYR A 69 18.94 -12.62 8.29
CA TYR A 69 19.65 -13.41 7.29
C TYR A 69 19.18 -14.87 7.21
N ASP A 70 18.17 -15.29 7.98
CA ASP A 70 17.44 -16.51 7.66
C ASP A 70 16.58 -16.24 6.42
N GLU A 71 16.81 -17.02 5.35
CA GLU A 71 16.15 -16.91 4.04
C GLU A 71 14.61 -16.93 4.11
N GLN A 72 14.05 -17.35 5.24
CA GLN A 72 12.60 -17.42 5.47
C GLN A 72 12.00 -16.21 6.21
N ASN A 73 12.84 -15.28 6.67
CA ASN A 73 12.45 -14.08 7.41
C ASN A 73 12.61 -12.84 6.55
N PHE A 74 11.52 -12.08 6.39
CA PHE A 74 11.51 -10.85 5.60
C PHE A 74 11.49 -9.62 6.52
N PRO A 75 12.14 -8.51 6.11
CA PRO A 75 12.05 -7.25 6.85
C PRO A 75 10.59 -6.83 6.95
N LEU A 76 10.19 -6.38 8.14
CA LEU A 76 8.80 -6.07 8.42
C LEU A 76 8.35 -4.85 7.60
N PRO A 77 7.34 -4.98 6.72
CA PRO A 77 6.81 -3.83 6.00
C PRO A 77 6.22 -2.80 6.98
N PRO A 78 6.35 -1.48 6.72
CA PRO A 78 5.82 -0.44 7.61
C PRO A 78 4.33 -0.58 7.95
N ALA A 79 3.53 -1.07 7.00
CA ALA A 79 2.11 -1.32 7.24
C ALA A 79 1.89 -2.45 8.27
N ILE A 80 2.68 -3.53 8.18
CA ILE A 80 2.63 -4.62 9.16
C ILE A 80 3.18 -4.17 10.51
N SER A 81 4.27 -3.38 10.53
CA SER A 81 4.79 -2.84 11.78
C SER A 81 3.78 -1.92 12.47
N TYR A 82 3.01 -1.14 11.72
CA TYR A 82 1.91 -0.35 12.25
C TYR A 82 0.85 -1.24 12.92
N TRP A 83 0.34 -2.26 12.22
CA TRP A 83 -0.65 -3.19 12.78
C TRP A 83 -0.13 -3.98 13.98
N ARG A 84 1.18 -4.29 13.99
CA ARG A 84 1.86 -5.04 15.06
C ARG A 84 2.48 -4.16 16.13
N SER A 85 2.33 -2.84 16.08
CA SER A 85 2.99 -1.94 17.04
C SER A 85 2.62 -2.21 18.51
N GLN A 86 1.58 -3.01 18.77
CA GLN A 86 1.18 -3.50 20.10
C GLN A 86 1.68 -4.92 20.43
N LYS A 87 2.44 -5.57 19.54
CA LYS A 87 2.88 -6.97 19.65
C LYS A 87 4.41 -7.06 19.49
N LEU A 88 5.08 -7.80 20.37
CA LEU A 88 6.55 -7.95 20.50
C LEU A 88 7.27 -8.65 19.32
N ARG A 89 6.75 -8.59 18.09
CA ARG A 89 7.30 -9.36 16.96
C ARG A 89 7.60 -8.52 15.72
N ASN A 90 8.89 -8.37 15.46
CA ASN A 90 9.42 -7.52 14.39
C ASN A 90 9.72 -8.25 13.07
N VAL A 91 9.18 -9.45 12.86
CA VAL A 91 9.50 -10.27 11.67
C VAL A 91 8.25 -10.82 10.98
N LEU A 92 8.30 -10.79 9.64
CA LEU A 92 7.31 -11.39 8.76
C LEU A 92 7.84 -12.75 8.26
N ILE A 93 7.10 -13.82 8.52
CA ILE A 93 7.47 -15.17 8.07
C ILE A 93 6.92 -15.42 6.66
N GLY A 94 7.63 -16.20 5.84
CA GLY A 94 7.15 -16.65 4.52
C GLY A 94 5.71 -17.20 4.50
N GLY A 95 5.29 -17.97 5.51
CA GLY A 95 3.90 -18.47 5.58
C GLY A 95 2.83 -17.36 5.66
N GLU A 96 3.17 -16.23 6.28
CA GLU A 96 2.28 -15.07 6.39
C GLU A 96 2.17 -14.34 5.05
N ILE A 97 3.27 -14.27 4.29
CA ILE A 97 3.29 -13.72 2.93
C ILE A 97 2.37 -14.55 2.02
N HIS A 98 2.48 -15.89 2.07
CA HIS A 98 1.61 -16.77 1.30
C HIS A 98 0.14 -16.64 1.70
N ALA A 99 -0.14 -16.48 3.00
CA ALA A 99 -1.49 -16.23 3.47
C ALA A 99 -2.07 -14.94 2.89
N TYR A 100 -1.30 -13.84 2.87
CA TYR A 100 -1.70 -12.61 2.19
C TYR A 100 -1.91 -12.83 0.70
N MET A 101 -1.01 -13.51 -0.01
CA MET A 101 -1.15 -13.76 -1.45
C MET A 101 -2.42 -14.54 -1.78
N ILE A 102 -2.67 -15.63 -1.05
CA ILE A 102 -3.87 -16.46 -1.22
C ILE A 102 -5.13 -15.67 -0.89
N HIS A 103 -5.12 -14.90 0.19
CA HIS A 103 -6.24 -14.03 0.55
C HIS A 103 -6.55 -13.01 -0.54
N HIS A 104 -5.54 -12.34 -1.10
CA HIS A 104 -5.74 -11.39 -2.20
C HIS A 104 -6.24 -12.07 -3.47
N PHE A 105 -5.72 -13.25 -3.79
CA PHE A 105 -6.16 -14.03 -4.94
C PHE A 105 -7.63 -14.43 -4.81
N LEU A 106 -8.03 -14.99 -3.66
CA LEU A 106 -9.41 -15.43 -3.41
C LEU A 106 -10.41 -14.28 -3.36
N ASN A 107 -10.01 -13.14 -2.80
CA ASN A 107 -10.87 -11.95 -2.69
C ASN A 107 -10.78 -11.02 -3.91
N GLN A 108 -10.17 -11.48 -5.02
CA GLN A 108 -9.99 -10.71 -6.26
C GLN A 108 -9.37 -9.32 -6.03
N ARG A 109 -8.50 -9.21 -5.04
CA ARG A 109 -7.87 -7.96 -4.59
C ARG A 109 -6.37 -7.94 -4.89
N LEU A 110 -6.00 -8.44 -6.06
CA LEU A 110 -4.63 -8.37 -6.56
C LEU A 110 -4.33 -6.92 -6.96
N VAL A 111 -3.58 -6.19 -6.13
CA VAL A 111 -3.34 -4.77 -6.36
C VAL A 111 -2.37 -4.57 -7.51
N ILE A 112 -2.79 -3.87 -8.57
CA ILE A 112 -1.97 -3.60 -9.75
C ILE A 112 -1.49 -2.14 -9.69
N PRO A 113 -0.19 -1.88 -9.51
CA PRO A 113 0.35 -0.52 -9.54
C PRO A 113 0.55 -0.02 -10.96
N ILE A 114 0.05 1.18 -11.25
CA ILE A 114 0.40 1.91 -12.46
C ILE A 114 1.78 2.55 -12.27
N PRO A 115 2.73 2.39 -13.20
CA PRO A 115 4.06 2.97 -13.06
C PRO A 115 4.04 4.50 -12.94
N ASP A 116 4.76 5.03 -11.95
CA ASP A 116 4.91 6.47 -11.72
C ASP A 116 5.31 7.25 -12.97
N LEU A 117 6.26 6.70 -13.73
CA LEU A 117 6.79 7.33 -14.94
C LEU A 117 5.69 7.65 -15.96
N TRP A 118 4.66 6.81 -16.08
CA TRP A 118 3.59 7.03 -17.07
C TRP A 118 2.79 8.30 -16.72
N LEU A 119 2.41 8.44 -15.45
CA LEU A 119 1.65 9.61 -15.02
C LEU A 119 2.53 10.86 -14.86
N ILE A 120 3.83 10.72 -14.58
CA ILE A 120 4.77 11.83 -14.64
C ILE A 120 4.85 12.41 -16.06
N VAL A 121 4.94 11.57 -17.08
CA VAL A 121 4.95 12.01 -18.49
C VAL A 121 3.67 12.79 -18.81
N VAL A 122 2.51 12.24 -18.44
CA VAL A 122 1.21 12.94 -18.60
C VAL A 122 1.21 14.29 -17.85
N ALA A 123 1.70 14.32 -16.61
CA ALA A 123 1.77 15.54 -15.80
C ALA A 123 2.68 16.61 -16.42
N ILE A 124 3.78 16.24 -17.09
CA ILE A 124 4.65 17.17 -17.82
C ILE A 124 3.88 17.84 -18.96
N PHE A 125 3.15 17.05 -19.75
CA PHE A 125 2.35 17.58 -20.86
C PHE A 125 1.22 18.48 -20.36
N LEU A 126 0.50 18.06 -19.32
CA LEU A 126 -0.55 18.86 -18.70
C LEU A 126 0.00 20.17 -18.14
N GLY A 127 1.10 20.11 -17.38
CA GLY A 127 1.73 21.29 -16.79
C GLY A 127 2.19 22.29 -17.85
N LYS A 128 2.82 21.80 -18.94
CA LYS A 128 3.21 22.66 -20.07
C LYS A 128 1.98 23.26 -20.77
N GLY A 129 0.93 22.49 -20.99
CA GLY A 129 -0.32 22.97 -21.57
C GLY A 129 -0.96 24.08 -20.73
N THR A 130 -1.00 23.92 -19.41
CA THR A 130 -1.50 24.94 -18.48
C THR A 130 -0.67 26.21 -18.52
N VAL A 131 0.66 26.11 -18.58
CA VAL A 131 1.56 27.27 -18.71
C VAL A 131 1.30 28.03 -20.01
N LEU A 132 1.11 27.34 -21.14
CA LEU A 132 0.80 28.00 -22.41
C LEU A 132 -0.55 28.74 -22.38
N ILE A 133 -1.56 28.15 -21.72
CA ILE A 133 -2.86 28.83 -21.52
C ILE A 133 -2.70 30.08 -20.64
N LEU A 134 -1.81 30.03 -19.65
CA LEU A 134 -1.49 31.18 -18.80
C LEU A 134 -0.72 32.27 -19.56
N GLU A 135 0.21 31.91 -20.45
CA GLU A 135 0.99 32.87 -21.28
C GLU A 135 0.13 33.59 -22.31
N ASN A 136 -0.84 32.91 -22.93
CA ASN A 136 -1.69 33.48 -23.97
C ASN A 136 -2.73 34.49 -23.44
N ASN A 137 -2.83 34.61 -22.12
CA ASN A 137 -3.72 35.52 -21.44
C ASN A 137 -2.96 36.84 -21.10
N SER A 138 -3.47 37.99 -21.55
CA SER A 138 -2.85 39.33 -21.45
C SER A 138 -2.74 39.98 -20.04
N PRO A 139 -1.59 40.60 -19.70
CA PRO A 139 -1.13 40.85 -18.32
C PRO A 139 -1.93 41.84 -17.47
N LEU A 140 -2.77 42.70 -18.06
CA LEU A 140 -3.36 43.86 -17.35
C LEU A 140 -4.75 43.62 -16.73
N ARG A 141 -5.42 42.48 -17.01
CA ARG A 141 -6.80 42.21 -16.55
C ARG A 141 -6.91 41.10 -15.49
N GLN A 142 -5.79 40.56 -14.98
CA GLN A 142 -5.69 39.10 -14.79
C GLN A 142 -5.32 38.53 -13.43
N GLN A 143 -5.00 39.30 -12.39
CA GLN A 143 -4.63 38.70 -11.09
C GLN A 143 -5.77 37.87 -10.46
N LYS A 144 -7.03 38.36 -10.51
CA LYS A 144 -8.19 37.60 -10.01
C LYS A 144 -8.47 36.33 -10.82
N ASN A 145 -8.30 36.37 -12.15
CA ASN A 145 -8.52 35.22 -13.01
C ASN A 145 -7.42 34.14 -12.83
N ILE A 146 -6.17 34.55 -12.60
CA ILE A 146 -5.08 33.62 -12.31
C ILE A 146 -5.30 32.93 -10.97
N LEU A 147 -5.65 33.67 -9.90
CA LEU A 147 -5.96 33.08 -8.60
C LEU A 147 -7.14 32.11 -8.67
N PHE A 148 -8.20 32.48 -9.41
CA PHE A 148 -9.34 31.58 -9.64
C PHE A 148 -8.93 30.31 -10.40
N LEU A 149 -8.10 30.42 -11.44
CA LEU A 149 -7.60 29.27 -12.18
C LEU A 149 -6.73 28.36 -11.29
N LEU A 150 -5.83 28.94 -10.47
CA LEU A 150 -5.01 28.17 -9.53
C LEU A 150 -5.87 27.44 -8.50
N PHE A 151 -6.91 28.09 -7.99
CA PHE A 151 -7.88 27.47 -7.09
C PHE A 151 -8.62 26.30 -7.76
N LEU A 152 -9.04 26.46 -9.02
CA LEU A 152 -9.67 25.39 -9.80
C LEU A 152 -8.72 24.21 -10.03
N LEU A 153 -7.44 24.47 -10.33
CA LEU A 153 -6.42 23.44 -10.50
C LEU A 153 -6.11 22.70 -9.20
N LEU A 154 -6.09 23.41 -8.07
CA LEU A 154 -5.98 22.82 -6.73
C LEU A 154 -7.15 21.86 -6.46
N LEU A 155 -8.37 22.33 -6.72
CA LEU A 155 -9.57 21.51 -6.55
C LEU A 155 -9.51 20.26 -7.42
N LEU A 156 -9.11 20.40 -8.69
CA LEU A 156 -8.97 19.27 -9.61
C LEU A 156 -7.91 18.27 -9.14
N ASN A 157 -6.80 18.74 -8.58
CA ASN A 157 -5.76 17.88 -8.03
C ASN A 157 -6.24 17.09 -6.80
N ILE A 158 -7.02 17.73 -5.92
CA ILE A 158 -7.66 17.06 -4.76
C ILE A 158 -8.65 16.00 -5.26
N ILE A 159 -9.49 16.34 -6.24
CA ILE A 159 -10.44 15.39 -6.85
C ILE A 159 -9.69 14.20 -7.46
N TYR A 160 -8.57 14.45 -8.16
CA TYR A 160 -7.72 13.39 -8.71
C TYR A 160 -7.16 12.46 -7.61
N GLY A 161 -6.70 13.02 -6.49
CA GLY A 161 -6.25 12.24 -5.35
C GLY A 161 -7.35 11.35 -4.75
N LEU A 162 -8.55 11.92 -4.56
CA LEU A 162 -9.70 11.17 -4.06
C LEU A 162 -10.18 10.09 -5.04
N ALA A 163 -10.23 10.40 -6.33
CA ALA A 163 -10.56 9.44 -7.38
C ALA A 163 -9.55 8.29 -7.44
N SER A 164 -8.25 8.60 -7.30
CA SER A 164 -7.18 7.60 -7.22
C SER A 164 -7.36 6.66 -6.03
N LEU A 165 -7.74 7.21 -4.87
CA LEU A 165 -8.06 6.42 -3.68
C LEU A 165 -9.29 5.54 -3.89
N GLN A 166 -10.36 6.07 -4.50
CA GLN A 166 -11.57 5.31 -4.78
C GLN A 166 -11.29 4.14 -5.74
N ILE A 167 -10.49 4.39 -6.79
CA ILE A 167 -10.06 3.37 -7.74
C ILE A 167 -9.25 2.28 -7.04
N TYR A 168 -8.40 2.63 -6.08
CA TYR A 168 -7.68 1.66 -5.26
C TYR A 168 -8.63 0.79 -4.42
N ILE A 169 -9.60 1.39 -3.73
CA ILE A 169 -10.53 0.67 -2.86
C ILE A 169 -11.43 -0.28 -3.68
N THR A 170 -11.96 0.18 -4.80
CA THR A 170 -12.95 -0.57 -5.60
C THR A 170 -12.30 -1.50 -6.63
N GLY A 171 -11.26 -1.04 -7.30
CA GLY A 171 -10.66 -1.74 -8.44
C GLY A 171 -9.31 -2.39 -8.15
N ALA A 172 -8.75 -2.22 -6.93
CA ALA A 172 -7.40 -2.66 -6.59
C ALA A 172 -6.33 -2.11 -7.58
N ILE A 173 -6.54 -0.93 -8.15
CA ILE A 173 -5.55 -0.28 -9.02
C ILE A 173 -4.91 0.86 -8.24
N LEU A 174 -3.59 0.82 -8.09
CA LEU A 174 -2.85 1.86 -7.40
C LEU A 174 -2.35 2.90 -8.41
N LEU A 175 -3.02 4.06 -8.42
CA LEU A 175 -2.61 5.21 -9.23
C LEU A 175 -1.64 6.11 -8.44
N PRO A 176 -0.47 6.45 -9.02
CA PRO A 176 0.45 7.35 -8.35
C PRO A 176 -0.09 8.78 -8.35
N PHE A 177 -0.28 9.32 -7.16
CA PHE A 177 -0.81 10.68 -7.01
C PHE A 177 0.28 11.71 -6.71
N PHE A 178 1.28 11.35 -5.88
CA PHE A 178 2.24 12.30 -5.34
C PHE A 178 3.19 12.88 -6.39
N PHE A 179 4.02 12.04 -7.03
CA PHE A 179 5.01 12.52 -8.00
C PHE A 179 4.41 13.19 -9.24
N PRO A 180 3.32 12.68 -9.85
CA PRO A 180 2.66 13.36 -10.96
C PRO A 180 2.13 14.74 -10.56
N SER A 181 1.49 14.84 -9.39
CA SER A 181 0.98 16.12 -8.88
C SER A 181 2.11 17.12 -8.61
N LEU A 182 3.19 16.67 -7.95
CA LEU A 182 4.35 17.49 -7.70
C LEU A 182 4.96 18.02 -9.00
N THR A 183 5.13 17.14 -10.00
CA THR A 183 5.68 17.49 -11.31
C THR A 183 4.84 18.57 -12.00
N PHE A 184 3.51 18.41 -11.97
CA PHE A 184 2.57 19.38 -12.51
C PHE A 184 2.71 20.76 -11.82
N TRP A 185 2.70 20.78 -10.48
CA TRP A 185 2.79 22.03 -9.71
C TRP A 185 4.13 22.73 -9.84
N VAL A 186 5.24 21.99 -9.87
CA VAL A 186 6.58 22.55 -10.07
C VAL A 186 6.67 23.32 -11.40
N ARG A 187 6.05 22.81 -12.46
CA ARG A 187 6.01 23.51 -13.76
C ARG A 187 5.28 24.86 -13.68
N ILE A 188 4.12 24.88 -13.04
CA ILE A 188 3.35 26.12 -12.86
C ILE A 188 4.10 27.09 -11.95
N PHE A 189 4.72 26.59 -10.88
CA PHE A 189 5.50 27.41 -9.95
C PHE A 189 6.66 28.13 -10.65
N PHE A 190 7.44 27.43 -11.46
CA PHE A 190 8.53 28.04 -12.23
C PHE A 190 8.04 29.12 -13.20
N TYR A 191 6.88 28.93 -13.82
CA TYR A 191 6.27 29.96 -14.66
C TYR A 191 5.91 31.22 -13.85
N LEU A 192 5.26 31.06 -12.70
CA LEU A 192 4.87 32.19 -11.84
C LEU A 192 6.07 32.99 -11.30
N ILE A 193 7.22 32.34 -11.06
CA ILE A 193 8.46 33.03 -10.70
C ILE A 193 9.00 33.82 -11.88
N LYS A 194 9.09 33.20 -13.06
CA LYS A 194 9.68 33.84 -14.26
C LYS A 194 8.82 34.99 -14.80
N SER A 195 7.51 34.95 -14.55
CA SER A 195 6.56 35.98 -14.99
C SER A 195 6.55 37.23 -14.11
N LYS A 196 7.24 37.23 -12.96
CA LYS A 196 7.46 38.43 -12.12
C LYS A 196 8.72 39.16 -12.53
#